data_AF-A0A9D9EV71-F1
#
_entry.id   AF-A0A9D9EV71-F1
#
_cell.length_a   1.000
_cell.length_b   1.000
_cell.length_c   1.000
_cell.angle_alpha   90.00
_cell.angle_beta   90.00
_cell.angle_gamma   90.00
#
_symmetry.space_group_name_H-M   'P 1'
#
loop_
_entity.id
_entity.type
_entity.pdbx_description
1 polymer ?
#
loop_
_entity_poly.entity_id
_entity_poly.type
_entity_poly.pdbx_seq_one_letter_code
_entity_poly.pdbx_strand_id
1 'polypeptide(L)' 'MMISADVYRTATLMIGEYGEFAPAGAFIKADQLRDAGDSAGREVWLRIARAAEELLSEDRPQDSVLH' A
#
# COMPACT_ATOMS: atom_id res chain seq x y z
N MET A 1 1.75 17.80 11.07
CA MET A 1 0.93 16.57 10.95
C MET A 1 0.77 16.26 9.47
N MET A 2 1.81 15.71 8.83
CA MET A 2 1.94 15.60 7.36
C MET A 2 2.22 14.16 6.88
N ILE A 3 2.13 13.17 7.77
CA ILE A 3 2.52 11.79 7.48
C ILE A 3 1.60 11.15 6.43
N SER A 4 0.34 11.61 6.32
CA SER A 4 -0.64 11.01 5.42
C SER A 4 -0.30 11.26 3.94
N ALA A 5 0.21 12.44 3.57
CA ALA A 5 0.44 12.79 2.17
C ALA A 5 1.58 11.97 1.54
N ASP A 6 2.67 11.75 2.28
CA ASP A 6 3.79 10.93 1.82
C ASP A 6 3.39 9.47 1.65
N VAL A 7 2.56 8.94 2.56
CA VAL A 7 2.02 7.56 2.48
C VAL A 7 1.22 7.36 1.19
N TYR A 8 0.28 8.27 0.88
CA TYR A 8 -0.51 8.18 -0.35
C TYR A 8 0.36 8.38 -1.59
N ARG A 9 1.33 9.29 -1.55
CA ARG A 9 2.26 9.51 -2.68
C ARG A 9 3.08 8.26 -2.99
N THR A 10 3.61 7.59 -1.97
CA THR A 10 4.36 6.34 -2.13
C THR A 10 3.44 5.21 -2.60
N ALA A 11 2.21 5.13 -2.08
CA ALA A 11 1.23 4.16 -2.54
C ALA A 11 0.89 4.34 -4.03
N THR A 12 0.63 5.58 -4.48
CA THR A 12 0.37 5.89 -5.89
C THR A 12 1.56 5.54 -6.79
N LEU A 13 2.80 5.84 -6.35
CA LEU A 13 4.00 5.47 -7.10
C LEU A 13 4.14 3.95 -7.22
N MET A 14 3.90 3.20 -6.15
CA MET A 14 3.94 1.74 -6.21
C MET A 14 2.84 1.16 -7.08
N ILE A 15 1.63 1.73 -7.07
CA ILE A 15 0.57 1.32 -7.99
C ILE A 15 0.98 1.59 -9.44
N GLY A 16 1.63 2.72 -9.72
CA GLY A 16 2.15 3.01 -11.06
C GLY A 16 3.23 2.02 -11.52
N GLU A 17 4.09 1.56 -10.62
CA GLU A 17 5.23 0.68 -10.95
C GLU A 17 4.85 -0.82 -10.93
N TYR A 18 4.03 -1.25 -9.97
CA TYR A 18 3.69 -2.65 -9.70
C TYR A 18 2.22 -3.00 -9.98
N GLY A 19 1.37 -2.02 -10.30
CA GLY A 19 -0.06 -2.22 -10.54
C GLY A 19 -0.79 -2.75 -9.31
N GLU A 20 -1.58 -3.81 -9.52
CA GLU A 20 -2.34 -4.50 -8.46
C GLU A 20 -1.47 -5.19 -7.40
N PHE A 21 -0.18 -5.42 -7.70
CA PHE A 21 0.76 -6.04 -6.76
C PHE A 21 1.42 -5.05 -5.80
N ALA A 22 1.18 -3.75 -5.97
CA ALA A 22 1.68 -2.69 -5.08
C ALA A 22 1.45 -2.96 -3.58
N PRO A 23 0.21 -3.29 -3.12
CA PRO A 23 -0.02 -3.60 -1.71
C PRO A 23 0.73 -4.85 -1.25
N ALA A 24 0.81 -5.90 -2.09
CA ALA A 24 1.55 -7.12 -1.76
C ALA A 24 3.06 -6.84 -1.55
N GLY A 25 3.67 -6.05 -2.44
CA GLY A 25 5.07 -5.61 -2.28
C GLY A 25 5.30 -4.79 -1.02
N ALA A 26 4.35 -3.92 -0.67
CA ALA A 26 4.39 -3.12 0.55
C ALA A 26 4.33 -3.98 1.83
N PHE A 27 3.48 -4.99 1.85
CA PHE A 27 3.38 -5.93 2.96
C PHE A 27 4.64 -6.77 3.13
N ILE A 28 5.25 -7.22 2.03
CA ILE A 28 6.53 -7.95 2.07
C ILE A 28 7.63 -7.07 2.67
N LYS A 29 7.74 -5.80 2.27
CA LYS A 29 8.68 -4.84 2.87
C LYS A 29 8.42 -4.63 4.36
N ALA A 30 7.15 -4.53 4.77
CA ALA A 30 6.79 -4.40 6.17
C ALA A 30 7.25 -5.62 6.99
N ASP A 31 7.12 -6.83 6.43
CA ASP A 31 7.57 -8.06 7.07
C ASP A 31 9.11 -8.14 7.17
N GLN A 32 9.82 -7.75 6.12
CA GLN A 32 11.28 -7.67 6.14
C GLN A 32 11.80 -6.71 7.21
N LEU A 33 11.15 -5.55 7.38
CA LEU A 33 11.51 -4.59 8.43
C LEU A 33 11.19 -5.13 9.83
N ARG A 34 10.10 -5.88 9.97
CA ARG A 34 9.78 -6.60 11.20
C ARG A 34 10.90 -7.58 11.56
N ASP A 35 11.35 -8.36 10.60
CA ASP A 35 12.42 -9.36 10.79
C ASP A 35 13.76 -8.69 11.14
N ALA A 36 14.02 -7.53 10.55
CA ALA A 36 15.16 -6.67 10.89
C ALA A 36 15.04 -5.96 12.26
N GLY A 37 13.90 -6.09 12.96
CA GLY A 37 13.64 -5.45 14.25
C GLY A 37 13.17 -3.99 14.16
N ASP A 38 12.97 -3.45 12.96
CA ASP A 38 12.46 -2.09 12.74
C ASP A 38 10.93 -2.07 12.71
N SER A 39 10.36 -1.92 13.92
CA SER A 39 8.91 -1.83 14.11
C SER A 39 8.33 -0.52 13.59
N ALA A 40 9.11 0.57 13.62
CA ALA A 40 8.65 1.89 13.16
C ALA A 40 8.54 1.91 11.63
N GLY A 41 9.53 1.36 10.93
CA GLY A 41 9.49 1.18 9.48
C GLY A 41 8.32 0.29 9.05
N ARG A 42 8.10 -0.84 9.75
CA ARG A 42 6.95 -1.72 9.51
C ARG A 42 5.62 -0.96 9.57
N GLU A 43 5.40 -0.14 10.59
CA GLU A 43 4.15 0.62 10.72
C GLU A 43 3.91 1.57 9.55
N VAL A 44 4.96 2.22 9.04
CA VAL A 44 4.86 3.09 7.87
C VAL A 44 4.49 2.28 6.63
N TRP A 45 5.15 1.16 6.39
CA TRP A 45 4.86 0.29 5.24
C TRP A 45 3.46 -0.33 5.29
N LEU A 46 2.95 -0.66 6.48
CA LEU A 46 1.56 -1.10 6.66
C LEU A 46 0.55 0.00 6.28
N ARG A 47 0.83 1.27 6.62
CA ARG A 47 -0.03 2.39 6.19
C ARG A 47 0.01 2.58 4.68
N ILE A 48 1.18 2.43 4.05
CA ILE A 48 1.34 2.51 2.59
C ILE A 48 0.58 1.38 1.89
N ALA A 49 0.71 0.14 2.39
CA ALA A 49 0.00 -1.00 1.84
C ALA A 49 -1.51 -0.79 1.86
N ARG A 50 -2.04 -0.30 2.99
CA ARG A 50 -3.46 -0.01 3.15
C ARG A 50 -3.96 1.11 2.24
N ALA A 51 -3.20 2.21 2.13
CA ALA A 51 -3.51 3.29 1.21
C ALA A 51 -3.49 2.79 -0.25
N ALA A 52 -2.57 1.89 -0.61
CA ALA A 52 -2.53 1.30 -1.94
C ALA A 52 -3.75 0.40 -2.23
N GLU A 53 -4.18 -0.41 -1.25
CA GLU A 53 -5.42 -1.19 -1.38
C GLU A 53 -6.65 -0.31 -1.53
N GLU A 54 -6.75 0.76 -0.73
CA GLU A 54 -7.86 1.72 -0.82
C GLU A 54 -7.91 2.38 -2.20
N LEU A 55 -6.77 2.85 -2.72
CA LEU A 55 -6.69 3.43 -4.06
C LEU A 55 -7.06 2.42 -5.17
N LEU A 56 -6.56 1.18 -5.08
CA LEU A 56 -6.89 0.11 -6.04
C LEU A 56 -8.35 -0.37 -5.93
N SER A 57 -8.97 -0.20 -4.76
CA SER A 57 -10.36 -0.56 -4.53
C SER A 57 -11.33 0.56 -4.90
N GLU A 58 -10.91 1.83 -4.82
CA GLU A 58 -11.63 2.98 -5.39
C GLU A 58 -11.55 3.00 -6.92
N ASP A 59 -10.39 2.66 -7.50
CA ASP A 59 -10.18 2.65 -8.95
C ASP A 59 -10.88 1.46 -9.63
N ARG A 60 -11.10 0.36 -8.91
CA ARG A 60 -11.98 -0.72 -9.37
C ARG A 60 -13.44 -0.29 -9.16
N PRO A 61 -14.21 0.05 -10.21
CA PRO A 61 -15.63 0.26 -10.04
C PRO A 61 -16.24 -1.01 -9.44
N GLN A 62 -17.02 -0.87 -8.37
CA GLN A 62 -17.82 -1.96 -7.77
C GLN A 62 -18.89 -2.54 -8.72
N ASP A 63 -18.92 -2.09 -9.98
CA ASP A 63 -19.83 -2.57 -11.02
C ASP A 63 -19.14 -3.61 -11.91
N SER A 64 -18.77 -4.73 -11.31
CA SER A 64 -18.70 -6.00 -12.04
C SER A 64 -19.56 -6.99 -11.30
N VAL A 65 -20.86 -6.73 -11.38
CA VAL A 65 -21.86 -7.78 -11.33
C VAL A 65 -21.54 -8.71 -12.50
N LEU A 66 -20.78 -9.77 -12.24
CA LEU A 66 -20.71 -10.93 -13.14
C LEU A 66 -22.12 -11.52 -13.17
N HIS A 67 -22.89 -11.16 -14.20
CA HIS A 67 -24.20 -11.71 -14.50
C HIS A 67 -24.11 -12.73 -15.63
#